data_AF-A0A258JJV4-F1
#
_entry.id   AF-A0A258JJV4-F1
#
_cell.length_a   1.000
_cell.length_b   1.000
_cell.length_c   1.000
_cell.angle_alpha   90.00
_cell.angle_beta   90.00
_cell.angle_gamma   90.00
#
_symmetry.space_group_name_H-M   'P 1'
#
loop_
_entity.id
_entity.type
_entity.pdbx_description
1 polymer ?
#
loop_
_entity_poly.entity_id
_entity_poly.type
_entity_poly.pdbx_seq_one_letter_code
_entity_poly.pdbx_strand_id
1 'polypeptide(L)'
;MANETRILADFVVGLRFEHLPPEVVARAERLVLDFLGNIARGGAEADSSPPLRATLARLGLDGPGLATVVGSTQRYAPPIAALLNGVYGHSLDFDDTHAASSLHPSAPVVPAALAAAEL
;
A
#
# COMPACT_ATOMS: atom_id res chain seq x y z
N MET A 1 -30.42 5.74 7.71
CA MET A 1 -28.96 5.60 7.62
C MET A 1 -28.37 5.38 9.00
N ALA A 2 -28.53 4.19 9.59
CA ALA A 2 -28.08 3.91 10.95
C ALA A 2 -27.28 2.60 11.08
N ASN A 3 -27.05 1.86 9.98
CA ASN A 3 -26.45 0.52 10.01
C ASN A 3 -25.34 0.33 8.97
N GLU A 4 -25.01 1.33 8.17
CA GLU A 4 -24.04 1.26 7.08
C GLU A 4 -22.65 0.82 7.59
N THR A 5 -22.19 1.40 8.70
CA THR A 5 -20.94 0.98 9.37
C THR A 5 -20.98 -0.47 9.82
N ARG A 6 -22.13 -0.92 10.36
CA ARG A 6 -22.29 -2.32 10.81
C ARG A 6 -22.26 -3.28 9.62
N ILE A 7 -22.97 -2.97 8.54
CA ILE A 7 -23.01 -3.79 7.32
C ILE A 7 -21.59 -3.97 6.75
N LEU A 8 -20.80 -2.90 6.69
CA LEU A 8 -19.42 -2.97 6.21
C LEU A 8 -18.52 -3.78 7.15
N ALA A 9 -18.64 -3.58 8.47
CA ALA A 9 -17.87 -4.34 9.45
C ALA A 9 -18.19 -5.84 9.39
N ASP A 10 -19.48 -6.19 9.33
CA ASP A 10 -19.94 -7.58 9.23
C ASP A 10 -19.44 -8.24 7.93
N PHE A 11 -19.45 -7.50 6.82
CA PHE A 11 -18.88 -7.97 5.55
C PHE A 11 -17.37 -8.25 5.68
N VAL A 12 -16.59 -7.30 6.20
CA VAL A 12 -15.13 -7.44 6.33
C VAL A 12 -14.76 -8.59 7.25
N VAL A 13 -15.42 -8.73 8.41
CA VAL A 13 -15.14 -9.79 9.38
C VAL A 13 -15.61 -11.17 8.89
N GLY A 14 -16.68 -11.22 8.10
CA GLY A 14 -17.24 -12.46 7.55
C GLY A 14 -16.58 -12.93 6.25
N LEU A 15 -15.76 -12.11 5.61
CA LEU A 15 -15.11 -12.44 4.34
C LEU A 15 -14.03 -13.51 4.54
N ARG A 16 -14.08 -14.56 3.73
CA ARG A 16 -13.06 -15.61 3.67
C ARG A 16 -12.50 -15.68 2.25
N PHE A 17 -11.24 -16.09 2.12
CA PHE A 17 -10.56 -16.14 0.83
C PHE A 17 -11.29 -17.05 -0.17
N GLU A 18 -11.79 -18.20 0.30
CA GLU A 18 -12.56 -19.15 -0.51
C GLU A 18 -13.93 -18.62 -1.00
N HIS A 19 -14.40 -17.50 -0.49
CA HIS A 19 -15.61 -16.83 -1.00
C HIS A 19 -15.32 -15.85 -2.13
N LEU A 20 -14.05 -15.55 -2.42
CA LEU A 20 -13.66 -14.60 -3.44
C LEU A 20 -13.85 -15.22 -4.84
N PRO A 21 -14.47 -14.49 -5.79
CA PRO A 21 -14.51 -14.93 -7.17
C PRO A 21 -13.08 -15.08 -7.72
N PRO A 22 -12.75 -16.17 -8.44
CA PRO A 22 -11.38 -16.42 -8.92
C PRO A 22 -10.81 -15.28 -9.76
N GLU A 23 -11.64 -14.60 -10.55
CA GLU A 23 -11.25 -13.45 -11.37
C GLU A 23 -10.85 -12.23 -10.54
N VAL A 24 -11.43 -12.05 -9.35
CA VAL A 24 -11.07 -10.96 -8.43
C VAL A 24 -9.69 -11.23 -7.83
N VAL A 25 -9.42 -12.47 -7.41
CA VAL A 25 -8.10 -12.88 -6.92
C VAL A 25 -7.04 -12.65 -7.99
N ALA A 26 -7.27 -13.16 -9.21
CA ALA A 26 -6.34 -13.01 -10.31
C ALA A 26 -6.12 -11.54 -10.70
N ARG A 27 -7.15 -10.68 -10.59
CA ARG A 27 -7.01 -9.24 -10.84
C ARG A 27 -6.20 -8.56 -9.73
N ALA A 28 -6.45 -8.90 -8.47
CA ALA A 28 -5.71 -8.38 -7.33
C ALA A 28 -4.21 -8.72 -7.43
N GLU A 29 -3.85 -9.96 -7.77
CA GLU A 29 -2.45 -10.36 -7.99
C GLU A 29 -1.75 -9.50 -9.05
N ARG A 30 -2.42 -9.24 -10.19
CA ARG A 30 -1.89 -8.37 -11.24
C ARG A 30 -1.73 -6.92 -10.76
N LEU A 31 -2.68 -6.42 -9.98
CA LEU A 31 -2.62 -5.06 -9.41
C LEU A 31 -1.49 -4.93 -8.38
N VAL A 32 -1.29 -5.95 -7.53
CA VAL A 32 -0.16 -5.98 -6.60
C VAL A 32 1.17 -5.97 -7.37
N LEU A 33 1.30 -6.80 -8.41
CA LEU A 33 2.52 -6.84 -9.22
C LEU A 33 2.80 -5.50 -9.91
N ASP A 34 1.79 -4.90 -10.54
CA ASP A 34 1.88 -3.59 -11.17
C ASP A 34 2.30 -2.52 -10.16
N PHE A 35 1.63 -2.49 -9.00
CA PHE A 35 1.91 -1.52 -7.96
C PHE A 35 3.33 -1.67 -7.38
N LEU A 36 3.85 -2.88 -7.21
CA LEU A 36 5.26 -3.10 -6.81
C LEU A 36 6.26 -2.48 -7.79
N GLY A 37 5.96 -2.52 -9.09
CA GLY A 37 6.77 -1.85 -10.12
C GLY A 37 6.74 -0.33 -9.96
N ASN A 38 5.55 0.24 -9.71
CA ASN A 38 5.37 1.67 -9.43
C ASN A 38 6.12 2.10 -8.16
N ILE A 39 6.07 1.31 -7.08
CA ILE A 39 6.82 1.58 -5.84
C ILE A 39 8.32 1.62 -6.13
N ALA A 40 8.85 0.61 -6.83
CA ALA A 40 10.27 0.53 -7.14
C ALA A 40 10.75 1.74 -7.95
N ARG A 41 10.00 2.11 -9.00
CA ARG A 41 10.34 3.27 -9.84
C ARG A 41 10.19 4.59 -9.09
N GLY A 42 9.07 4.81 -8.41
CA GLY A 42 8.83 6.05 -7.67
C GLY A 42 9.82 6.25 -6.52
N GLY A 43 10.20 5.18 -5.82
CA GLY A 43 11.21 5.24 -4.76
C GLY A 43 12.60 5.65 -5.26
N ALA A 44 12.94 5.26 -6.50
CA ALA A 44 14.22 5.54 -7.13
C ALA A 44 14.26 6.88 -7.89
N GLU A 45 13.19 7.22 -8.60
CA GLU A 45 13.19 8.30 -9.61
C GLU A 45 12.31 9.51 -9.25
N ALA A 46 11.35 9.40 -8.33
CA ALA A 46 10.43 10.50 -8.06
C ALA A 46 11.08 11.60 -7.20
N ASP A 47 10.86 12.85 -7.60
CA ASP A 47 11.35 14.04 -6.87
C ASP A 47 10.79 14.16 -5.45
N SER A 48 9.62 13.57 -5.18
CA SER A 48 8.99 13.53 -3.86
C SER A 48 9.66 12.54 -2.88
N SER A 49 10.43 11.57 -3.39
CA SER A 49 10.98 10.47 -2.58
C SER A 49 12.13 10.92 -1.65
N PRO A 50 13.15 11.68 -2.10
CA PRO A 50 14.17 12.23 -1.20
C PRO A 50 13.63 13.11 -0.05
N PRO A 51 12.75 14.12 -0.28
CA PRO A 51 12.24 14.96 0.79
C PRO A 51 11.34 14.22 1.78
N LEU A 52 10.61 13.18 1.35
CA LEU A 52 9.88 12.29 2.25
C LEU A 52 10.84 11.59 3.22
N ARG A 53 11.89 10.93 2.71
CA ARG A 53 12.89 10.25 3.55
C ARG A 53 13.57 11.20 4.53
N ALA A 54 13.97 12.39 4.05
CA ALA A 54 14.57 13.42 4.90
C ALA A 54 13.60 13.88 6.02
N THR A 55 12.31 13.97 5.72
CA THR A 55 11.28 14.32 6.71
C THR A 55 11.14 13.23 7.76
N LEU A 56 11.08 11.96 7.37
CA LEU A 56 11.00 10.84 8.30
C LEU A 56 12.22 10.78 9.22
N ALA A 57 13.42 10.98 8.68
CA ALA A 57 14.65 11.05 9.48
C ALA A 57 14.62 12.20 10.50
N ARG A 58 14.17 13.40 10.07
CA ARG A 58 14.03 14.56 10.96
C ARG A 58 13.01 14.33 12.08
N LEU A 59 12.01 13.49 11.84
CA LEU A 59 11.00 13.10 12.83
C LEU A 59 11.43 11.91 13.70
N GLY A 60 12.60 11.31 13.46
CA GLY A 60 13.05 10.10 14.14
C GLY A 60 12.24 8.86 13.78
N LEU A 61 11.63 8.84 12.58
CA LEU A 61 10.78 7.76 12.08
C LEU A 61 11.51 6.85 11.07
N ASP A 62 12.81 7.06 10.84
CA ASP A 62 13.67 6.25 9.99
C ASP A 62 14.41 5.14 10.77
N GLY A 63 13.96 4.84 11.99
CA GLY A 63 14.52 3.76 12.79
C GLY A 63 14.25 2.36 12.22
N PRO A 64 15.02 1.34 12.65
CA PRO A 64 14.83 -0.04 12.20
C PRO A 64 13.47 -0.59 12.63
N GLY A 65 12.91 -1.48 11.82
CA GLY A 65 11.73 -2.26 12.18
C GLY A 65 11.64 -3.58 11.42
N LEU A 66 10.43 -4.14 11.33
CA LEU A 66 10.21 -5.48 10.79
C LEU A 66 9.82 -5.49 9.31
N ALA A 67 9.23 -4.39 8.82
CA ALA A 67 8.59 -4.33 7.52
C ALA A 67 9.48 -3.76 6.41
N THR A 68 9.29 -4.25 5.20
CA THR A 68 10.11 -4.00 4.03
C THR A 68 9.61 -2.79 3.23
N VAL A 69 10.55 -1.98 2.75
CA VAL A 69 10.30 -0.95 1.73
C VAL A 69 10.91 -1.41 0.42
N VAL A 70 10.12 -1.47 -0.66
CA VAL A 70 10.59 -1.96 -1.96
C VAL A 70 11.75 -1.09 -2.45
N GLY A 71 12.85 -1.74 -2.86
CA GLY A 71 14.07 -1.06 -3.29
C GLY A 71 14.95 -0.53 -2.15
N SER A 72 14.57 -0.73 -0.89
CA SER A 72 15.41 -0.39 0.28
C SER A 72 16.11 -1.62 0.86
N THR A 73 17.33 -1.44 1.35
CA THR A 73 18.05 -2.44 2.17
C THR A 73 17.71 -2.33 3.65
N GLN A 74 17.03 -1.26 4.04
CA GLN A 74 16.60 -1.01 5.41
C GLN A 74 15.15 -1.47 5.61
N ARG A 75 14.86 -1.99 6.81
CA ARG A 75 13.49 -2.23 7.28
C ARG A 75 13.04 -1.13 8.22
N TYR A 76 11.74 -0.88 8.24
CA TYR A 76 11.11 0.20 8.99
C TYR A 76 10.03 -0.34 9.92
N ALA A 77 9.58 0.49 10.86
CA ALA A 77 8.34 0.20 11.56
C ALA A 77 7.20 -0.01 10.55
N PRO A 78 6.32 -1.01 10.73
CA PRO A 78 5.24 -1.34 9.80
C PRO A 78 4.43 -0.15 9.24
N PRO A 79 3.95 0.82 10.06
CA PRO A 79 3.23 1.98 9.52
C PRO A 79 4.12 2.89 8.65
N ILE A 80 5.42 2.95 8.90
CA ILE A 80 6.37 3.74 8.11
C ILE A 80 6.70 3.04 6.79
N ALA A 81 6.85 1.70 6.80
CA ALA A 81 7.03 0.93 5.58
C ALA A 81 5.80 1.06 4.67
N ALA A 82 4.59 0.97 5.23
CA ALA A 82 3.35 1.20 4.48
C ALA A 82 3.27 2.62 3.89
N LEU A 83 3.65 3.65 4.66
CA LEU A 83 3.69 5.03 4.18
C LEU A 83 4.68 5.21 3.02
N LEU A 84 5.92 4.72 3.19
CA LEU A 84 6.96 4.85 2.17
C LEU A 84 6.56 4.15 0.87
N ASN A 85 6.14 2.88 0.95
CA ASN A 85 5.69 2.14 -0.21
C ASN A 85 4.47 2.81 -0.87
N GLY A 86 3.48 3.27 -0.10
CA GLY A 86 2.30 3.94 -0.65
C GLY A 86 2.63 5.24 -1.37
N VAL A 87 3.46 6.10 -0.77
CA VAL A 87 3.88 7.34 -1.43
C VAL A 87 4.67 7.03 -2.68
N TYR A 88 5.68 6.15 -2.62
CA TYR A 88 6.48 5.79 -3.78
C TYR A 88 5.64 5.26 -4.94
N GLY A 89 4.68 4.37 -4.66
CA GLY A 89 3.83 3.80 -5.70
C GLY A 89 2.89 4.81 -6.36
N HIS A 90 2.53 5.89 -5.66
CA HIS A 90 1.66 6.94 -6.21
C HIS A 90 2.43 8.19 -6.71
N SER A 91 3.73 8.30 -6.43
CA SER A 91 4.53 9.51 -6.70
C SER A 91 4.60 9.92 -8.17
N LEU A 92 4.40 8.99 -9.11
CA LEU A 92 4.51 9.21 -10.55
C LEU A 92 3.18 9.15 -11.30
N ASP A 93 2.05 8.95 -10.58
CA ASP A 93 0.70 8.84 -11.16
C ASP A 93 0.58 7.73 -12.24
N PHE A 94 1.29 6.62 -12.04
CA PHE A 94 1.24 5.43 -12.90
C PHE A 94 0.50 4.24 -12.28
N ASP A 95 0.06 4.38 -11.03
CA ASP A 95 -0.70 3.34 -10.35
C ASP A 95 -2.12 3.21 -10.89
N ASP A 96 -2.82 2.19 -10.41
CA ASP A 96 -4.12 1.81 -10.93
C ASP A 96 -5.21 2.85 -10.65
N THR A 97 -6.21 2.90 -11.52
CA THR A 97 -7.39 3.75 -11.33
C THR A 97 -8.66 2.90 -11.34
N HIS A 98 -9.55 3.15 -10.37
CA HIS A 98 -10.91 2.65 -10.39
C HIS A 98 -11.88 3.79 -10.74
N ALA A 99 -12.29 3.84 -12.01
CA ALA A 99 -13.02 4.98 -12.59
C ALA A 99 -14.35 5.28 -11.88
N ALA A 100 -15.13 4.24 -11.54
CA ALA A 100 -16.47 4.41 -10.98
C ALA A 100 -16.47 5.08 -9.59
N SER A 101 -15.37 4.98 -8.84
CA SER A 101 -15.22 5.63 -7.54
C SER A 101 -14.11 6.69 -7.54
N SER A 102 -13.56 7.02 -8.72
CA SER A 102 -12.52 8.03 -8.94
C SER A 102 -11.37 7.94 -7.93
N LEU A 103 -10.77 6.76 -7.77
CA LEU A 103 -9.71 6.50 -6.78
C LEU A 103 -8.57 5.64 -7.35
N HIS A 104 -7.42 5.69 -6.67
CA HIS A 104 -6.27 4.80 -6.88
C HIS A 104 -6.20 3.79 -5.71
N PRO A 105 -6.76 2.57 -5.85
CA PRO A 105 -7.00 1.71 -4.69
C PRO A 105 -5.74 1.01 -4.19
N SER A 106 -4.80 0.70 -5.07
CA SER A 106 -3.62 -0.06 -4.67
C SER A 106 -2.70 0.75 -3.77
N ALA A 107 -2.63 2.08 -3.96
CA ALA A 107 -1.79 2.98 -3.19
C ALA A 107 -1.96 2.90 -1.67
N PRO A 108 -3.19 2.97 -1.12
CA PRO A 108 -3.38 2.79 0.32
C PRO A 108 -3.47 1.32 0.75
N VAL A 109 -3.98 0.41 -0.09
CA VAL A 109 -4.33 -0.96 0.34
C VAL A 109 -3.14 -1.90 0.28
N VAL A 110 -2.39 -1.92 -0.82
CA VAL A 110 -1.31 -2.90 -1.04
C VAL A 110 -0.18 -2.72 -0.02
N PRO A 111 0.34 -1.50 0.22
CA PRO A 111 1.38 -1.29 1.23
C PRO A 111 0.94 -1.65 2.65
N ALA A 112 -0.31 -1.33 3.01
CA ALA A 112 -0.85 -1.65 4.32
C ALA A 112 -0.97 -3.16 4.52
N ALA A 113 -1.47 -3.88 3.50
CA ALA A 113 -1.59 -5.34 3.54
C ALA A 113 -0.22 -6.02 3.63
N LEU A 114 0.76 -5.58 2.84
CA LEU A 114 2.12 -6.14 2.87
C LEU A 114 2.81 -5.88 4.21
N ALA A 115 2.76 -4.65 4.73
CA ALA A 115 3.34 -4.33 6.02
C ALA A 115 2.66 -5.10 7.18
N ALA A 116 1.34 -5.31 7.10
CA ALA A 116 0.61 -6.12 8.08
C ALA A 116 0.99 -7.61 8.02
N ALA A 117 1.30 -8.13 6.83
CA ALA A 117 1.74 -9.51 6.64
C ALA A 117 3.16 -9.78 7.18
N GLU A 118 3.93 -8.73 7.48
CA GLU A 118 5.28 -8.79 8.07
C GLU A 118 5.29 -8.58 9.60
N LEU A 119 4.13 -8.42 10.25
CA LEU A 119 3.98 -8.34 11.70
C LEU A 119 4.22 -9.69 12.38
#